data_AF-A0A1B9QCS1-F1
#
_entry.id   AF-A0A1B9QCS1-F1
#
_cell.length_a   1.000
_cell.length_b   1.000
_cell.length_c   1.000
_cell.angle_alpha   90.00
_cell.angle_beta   90.00
_cell.angle_gamma   90.00
#
_symmetry.space_group_name_H-M   'P 1'
#
loop_
_entity.id
_entity.type
_entity.pdbx_description
1 polymer ?
#
loop_
_entity_poly.entity_id
_entity_poly.type
_entity_poly.pdbx_seq_one_letter_code
_entity_poly.pdbx_strand_id
1 'polypeptide(L)'
;MKQINDKPLCDNPTHANSAHARFTDVSKRSYRKGIVRAALVCSLLTSMLVHADEIPENPKEYYGVDKTSGLIMAPGWEVVNGQCNACHTSLIVAQNSGTREQWRETIQWMVDTQGLWDLSDTWDPVLDYLSTYYQDKGIDMNKYRRKPIDSALMPPMPGAHK
;
A
#
# COMPACT_ATOMS: atom_id res chain seq x y z
N MET A 1 11.34 10.59 53.24
CA MET A 1 12.17 11.41 52.33
C MET A 1 11.84 10.92 50.92
N LYS A 2 11.15 11.57 49.98
CA LYS A 2 10.60 12.92 49.72
C LYS A 2 9.26 12.66 48.98
N GLN A 3 8.13 13.15 49.50
CA GLN A 3 7.38 14.33 49.01
C GLN A 3 6.66 14.08 47.67
N ILE A 4 5.43 13.60 47.83
CA ILE A 4 4.24 13.76 46.99
C ILE A 4 3.91 15.25 46.81
N ASN A 5 3.40 15.64 45.65
CA ASN A 5 2.73 16.93 45.45
C ASN A 5 1.34 16.66 44.86
N ASP A 6 0.36 16.79 45.74
CA ASP A 6 -1.07 16.86 45.48
C ASP A 6 -1.45 18.21 44.84
N LYS A 7 -2.45 18.22 43.94
CA LYS A 7 -3.57 19.19 43.93
C LYS A 7 -4.60 18.88 42.83
N PRO A 8 -5.84 19.36 42.94
CA PRO A 8 -6.97 18.46 43.10
C PRO A 8 -8.06 18.59 42.03
N LEU A 9 -8.91 17.57 42.09
CA LEU A 9 -10.25 17.43 41.54
C LEU A 9 -11.17 18.63 41.88
N CYS A 10 -11.94 19.09 40.90
CA CYS A 10 -13.21 19.78 41.15
C CYS A 10 -14.25 19.41 40.06
N ASP A 11 -15.05 18.41 40.41
CA ASP A 11 -16.50 18.25 40.25
C ASP A 11 -17.26 19.08 39.21
N ASN A 12 -17.96 18.34 38.33
CA ASN A 12 -19.19 18.78 37.66
C ASN A 12 -20.37 18.76 38.66
N PRO A 13 -21.37 19.64 38.47
CA PRO A 13 -22.70 19.08 38.21
C PRO A 13 -23.52 19.82 37.16
N THR A 14 -24.28 19.02 36.41
CA THR A 14 -25.39 19.38 35.52
C THR A 14 -26.54 20.08 36.25
N HIS A 15 -27.18 21.08 35.63
CA HIS A 15 -28.65 21.23 35.61
C HIS A 15 -29.08 22.16 34.46
N ALA A 16 -30.04 21.66 33.67
CA ALA A 16 -30.72 22.37 32.59
C ALA A 16 -31.62 23.51 33.09
N ASN A 17 -31.92 24.50 32.23
CA ASN A 17 -33.30 24.90 31.91
C ASN A 17 -33.35 25.99 30.83
N SER A 18 -34.26 25.77 29.88
CA SER A 18 -34.60 26.62 28.75
C SER A 18 -35.25 27.94 29.16
N ALA A 19 -34.89 29.03 28.47
CA ALA A 19 -35.71 30.24 28.39
C ALA A 19 -35.76 30.72 26.93
N HIS A 20 -36.97 30.77 26.39
CA HIS A 20 -37.30 31.23 25.05
C HIS A 20 -36.99 32.73 24.88
N ALA A 21 -36.10 33.06 23.95
CA ALA A 21 -36.01 34.40 23.38
C ALA A 21 -36.51 34.36 21.93
N ARG A 22 -37.65 35.03 21.68
CA ARG A 22 -38.17 35.34 20.35
C ARG A 22 -37.10 36.08 19.56
N PHE A 23 -36.54 35.44 18.54
CA PHE A 23 -35.74 36.13 17.54
C PHE A 23 -36.65 36.66 16.44
N THR A 24 -36.66 37.97 16.30
CA THR A 24 -37.36 38.73 15.27
C THR A 24 -36.82 38.40 13.88
N ASP A 25 -37.72 38.18 12.93
CA ASP A 25 -37.48 38.07 11.50
C ASP A 25 -36.85 39.37 10.96
N VAL A 26 -35.59 39.31 10.51
CA VAL A 26 -34.96 40.37 9.74
C VAL A 26 -34.24 39.76 8.52
N SER A 27 -34.79 40.08 7.35
CA SER A 27 -34.08 40.22 6.06
C SER A 27 -33.66 38.95 5.30
N LYS A 28 -34.67 38.20 4.82
CA LYS A 28 -34.56 37.43 3.58
C LYS A 28 -34.59 38.37 2.36
N ARG A 29 -33.50 39.03 1.95
CA ARG A 29 -33.49 39.65 0.59
C ARG A 29 -32.17 39.81 -0.17
N SER A 30 -30.99 39.61 0.41
CA SER A 30 -29.73 39.92 -0.32
C SER A 30 -28.71 38.77 -0.43
N TYR A 31 -29.09 37.52 -0.14
CA TYR A 31 -28.23 36.34 -0.26
C TYR A 31 -28.68 35.44 -1.43
N ARG A 32 -28.81 35.98 -2.64
CA ARG A 32 -29.12 35.18 -3.85
C ARG A 32 -28.18 35.42 -5.03
N LYS A 33 -27.16 36.29 -4.88
CA LYS A 33 -26.22 36.62 -5.96
C LYS A 33 -24.75 36.26 -5.67
N GLY A 34 -24.42 35.78 -4.47
CA GLY A 34 -23.06 35.36 -4.09
C GLY A 34 -22.85 33.84 -3.97
N ILE A 35 -23.90 33.05 -3.78
CA ILE A 35 -23.80 31.61 -3.49
C ILE A 35 -23.34 30.82 -4.72
N VAL A 36 -23.79 31.20 -5.91
CA VAL A 36 -23.50 30.45 -7.14
C VAL A 36 -22.01 30.50 -7.50
N ARG A 37 -21.29 31.56 -7.09
CA ARG A 37 -19.84 31.71 -7.31
C ARG A 37 -19.01 30.95 -6.28
N ALA A 38 -19.40 30.96 -5.00
CA ALA A 38 -18.67 30.22 -3.97
C ALA A 38 -18.88 28.71 -4.06
N ALA A 39 -20.08 28.26 -4.44
CA ALA A 39 -20.38 26.84 -4.62
C ALA A 39 -19.60 26.22 -5.80
N LEU A 40 -19.43 26.95 -6.92
CA LEU A 40 -18.64 26.49 -8.06
C LEU A 40 -17.14 26.35 -7.73
N VAL A 41 -16.58 27.25 -6.92
CA VAL A 41 -15.17 27.20 -6.51
C VAL A 41 -14.92 26.04 -5.54
N CYS A 42 -15.84 25.78 -4.61
CA CYS A 42 -15.74 24.61 -3.72
C CYS A 42 -15.91 23.27 -4.45
N SER A 43 -16.81 23.19 -5.44
CA SER A 43 -16.99 21.96 -6.24
C SER A 43 -15.80 21.66 -7.15
N LEU A 44 -15.11 22.69 -7.66
CA LEU A 44 -13.89 22.51 -8.45
C LEU A 44 -12.68 22.11 -7.58
N LEU A 45 -12.59 22.62 -6.34
CA LEU A 45 -11.57 22.22 -5.38
C LEU A 45 -11.75 20.77 -4.90
N THR A 46 -13.00 20.27 -4.79
CA THR A 46 -13.23 18.86 -4.45
C THR A 46 -12.80 17.90 -5.55
N SER A 47 -12.83 18.26 -6.84
CA SER A 47 -12.38 17.38 -7.93
C SER A 47 -10.86 17.16 -7.99
N MET A 48 -10.06 18.04 -7.40
CA MET A 48 -8.60 17.87 -7.34
C MET A 48 -8.15 16.87 -6.27
N LEU A 49 -9.01 16.53 -5.29
CA LEU A 49 -8.67 15.62 -4.19
C LEU A 49 -9.00 14.14 -4.47
N VAL A 50 -9.58 13.78 -5.61
CA VAL A 50 -10.16 12.44 -5.84
C VAL A 50 -9.33 11.52 -6.75
N HIS A 51 -8.19 11.98 -7.29
CA HIS A 51 -7.26 11.05 -7.92
C HIS A 51 -6.45 10.36 -6.81
N ALA A 52 -7.10 9.47 -6.06
CA ALA A 52 -6.38 8.37 -5.44
C ALA A 52 -5.54 7.73 -6.55
N ASP A 53 -4.23 7.56 -6.32
CA ASP A 53 -3.27 7.02 -7.30
C ASP A 53 -3.82 5.71 -7.92
N GLU A 54 -4.47 5.83 -9.06
CA GLU A 54 -4.95 4.69 -9.81
C GLU A 54 -3.73 4.02 -10.41
N ILE A 55 -3.41 2.79 -9.97
CA ILE A 55 -2.31 2.04 -10.55
C ILE A 55 -2.63 1.81 -12.03
N PRO A 56 -1.78 2.26 -12.97
CA PRO A 56 -2.05 2.09 -14.39
C PRO A 56 -2.15 0.60 -14.76
N GLU A 57 -2.98 0.26 -15.75
CA GLU A 57 -3.18 -1.14 -16.19
C GLU A 57 -1.85 -1.81 -16.63
N ASN A 58 -0.97 -1.04 -17.27
CA ASN A 58 0.39 -1.45 -17.63
C ASN A 58 1.47 -0.56 -16.96
N PRO A 59 1.83 -0.82 -15.69
CA PRO A 59 2.81 0.00 -14.97
C PRO A 59 4.20 -0.02 -15.60
N LYS A 60 4.60 -1.14 -16.23
CA LYS A 60 5.92 -1.27 -16.87
C LYS A 60 6.07 -0.32 -18.05
N GLU A 61 5.02 -0.18 -18.87
CA GLU A 61 5.03 0.73 -20.01
C GLU A 61 4.82 2.18 -19.58
N TYR A 62 3.96 2.40 -18.58
CA TYR A 62 3.65 3.74 -18.08
C TYR A 62 4.84 4.41 -17.36
N TYR A 63 5.46 3.72 -16.40
CA TYR A 63 6.59 4.26 -15.62
C TYR A 63 7.96 3.94 -16.24
N GLY A 64 8.03 2.93 -17.11
CA GLY A 64 9.30 2.37 -17.57
C GLY A 64 9.95 1.44 -16.55
N VAL A 65 11.08 0.86 -16.95
CA VAL A 65 11.87 -0.07 -16.14
C VAL A 65 13.32 0.43 -16.10
N ASP A 66 13.90 0.49 -14.91
CA ASP A 66 15.32 0.81 -14.77
C ASP A 66 16.16 -0.34 -15.34
N LYS A 67 17.10 0.00 -16.23
CA LYS A 67 17.89 -0.99 -16.96
C LYS A 67 18.88 -1.74 -16.07
N THR A 68 19.25 -1.17 -14.93
CA THR A 68 20.27 -1.74 -14.03
C THR A 68 19.63 -2.71 -13.04
N SER A 69 18.56 -2.26 -12.38
CA SER A 69 17.84 -3.01 -11.34
C SER A 69 16.75 -3.93 -11.89
N GLY A 70 16.18 -3.60 -13.07
CA GLY A 70 14.99 -4.26 -13.60
C GLY A 70 13.69 -3.88 -12.88
N LEU A 71 13.74 -2.89 -11.98
CA LEU A 71 12.58 -2.43 -11.23
C LEU A 71 11.71 -1.47 -12.06
N ILE A 72 10.40 -1.52 -11.87
CA ILE A 72 9.47 -0.54 -12.45
C ILE A 72 9.72 0.81 -11.78
N MET A 73 9.98 1.88 -12.53
CA MET A 73 10.31 3.20 -11.96
C MET A 73 9.07 3.96 -11.44
N ALA A 74 8.19 3.26 -10.73
CA ALA A 74 6.98 3.77 -10.11
C ALA A 74 7.26 4.28 -8.68
N PRO A 75 6.39 5.13 -8.08
CA PRO A 75 6.62 5.69 -6.75
C PRO A 75 7.06 4.65 -5.72
N GLY A 76 8.19 4.89 -5.04
CA GLY A 76 8.77 4.00 -4.03
C GLY A 76 9.89 3.08 -4.54
N TRP A 77 10.13 3.00 -5.86
CA TRP A 77 11.13 2.08 -6.43
C TRP A 77 12.57 2.36 -5.96
N GLU A 78 12.95 3.62 -5.72
CA GLU A 78 14.31 3.96 -5.28
C GLU A 78 14.61 3.39 -3.89
N VAL A 79 13.62 3.40 -3.00
CA VAL A 79 13.73 2.81 -1.66
C VAL A 79 13.99 1.32 -1.79
N VAL A 80 13.17 0.62 -2.58
CA VAL A 80 13.34 -0.83 -2.83
C VAL A 80 14.67 -1.12 -3.50
N ASN A 81 15.10 -0.30 -4.48
CA ASN A 81 16.40 -0.46 -5.12
C ASN A 81 17.56 -0.31 -4.11
N GLY A 82 17.49 0.65 -3.20
CA GLY A 82 18.49 0.84 -2.15
C GLY A 82 18.58 -0.33 -1.16
N GLN A 83 17.43 -0.89 -0.77
CA GLN A 83 17.37 -2.02 0.18
C GLN A 83 17.78 -3.36 -0.48
N CYS A 84 17.30 -3.61 -1.70
CA CYS A 84 17.40 -4.93 -2.33
C CYS A 84 18.64 -5.11 -3.22
N ASN A 85 19.30 -4.03 -3.66
CA ASN A 85 20.49 -4.10 -4.52
C ASN A 85 21.81 -4.20 -3.73
N ALA A 86 21.74 -4.24 -2.41
CA ALA A 86 22.91 -4.15 -1.54
C ALA A 86 23.79 -5.41 -1.55
N CYS A 87 23.19 -6.58 -1.74
CA CYS A 87 23.87 -7.88 -1.65
C CYS A 87 23.99 -8.58 -3.00
N HIS A 88 23.03 -8.36 -3.91
CA HIS A 88 23.00 -8.87 -5.26
C HIS A 88 22.06 -8.01 -6.12
N THR A 89 22.03 -8.24 -7.42
CA THR A 89 21.14 -7.51 -8.33
C THR A 89 19.66 -7.61 -7.92
N SER A 90 18.96 -6.48 -8.02
CA SER A 90 17.50 -6.40 -7.82
C SER A 90 16.69 -7.09 -8.92
N LEU A 91 17.33 -7.62 -9.98
CA LEU A 91 16.64 -8.37 -11.04
C LEU A 91 15.86 -9.57 -10.49
N ILE A 92 16.31 -10.14 -9.36
CA ILE A 92 15.59 -11.22 -8.69
C ILE A 92 14.19 -10.78 -8.22
N VAL A 93 14.02 -9.52 -7.83
CA VAL A 93 12.70 -8.99 -7.44
C VAL A 93 11.76 -9.04 -8.65
N ALA A 94 12.23 -8.64 -9.82
CA ALA A 94 11.44 -8.61 -11.04
C ALA A 94 11.05 -10.00 -11.59
N GLN A 95 11.72 -11.05 -11.13
CA GLN A 95 11.45 -12.45 -11.48
C GLN A 95 10.46 -13.13 -10.53
N ASN A 96 10.18 -12.51 -9.39
CA ASN A 96 9.34 -13.06 -8.35
C ASN A 96 8.06 -12.23 -8.19
N SER A 97 7.09 -12.83 -7.52
CA SER A 97 5.82 -12.20 -7.20
C SER A 97 5.30 -12.79 -5.90
N GLY A 98 4.55 -12.01 -5.13
CA GLY A 98 3.93 -12.49 -3.90
C GLY A 98 2.93 -11.50 -3.32
N THR A 99 2.09 -11.97 -2.40
CA THR A 99 1.29 -11.09 -1.57
C THR A 99 2.18 -10.25 -0.66
N ARG A 100 1.61 -9.22 -0.02
CA ARG A 100 2.34 -8.41 0.97
C ARG A 100 2.96 -9.27 2.07
N GLU A 101 2.22 -10.26 2.57
CA GLU A 101 2.65 -11.17 3.62
C GLU A 101 3.79 -12.06 3.15
N GLN A 102 3.70 -12.62 1.94
CA GLN A 102 4.76 -13.43 1.35
C GLN A 102 6.05 -12.62 1.14
N TRP A 103 5.94 -11.35 0.70
CA TRP A 103 7.09 -10.45 0.61
C TRP A 103 7.68 -10.14 1.98
N ARG A 104 6.84 -9.90 3.00
CA ARG A 104 7.29 -9.69 4.38
C ARG A 104 8.06 -10.89 4.91
N GLU A 105 7.53 -12.10 4.76
CA GLU A 105 8.19 -13.34 5.18
C GLU A 105 9.53 -13.52 4.46
N THR A 106 9.56 -13.23 3.16
CA THR A 106 10.78 -13.32 2.35
C THR A 106 11.87 -12.35 2.85
N ILE A 107 11.53 -11.09 3.09
CA ILE A 107 12.48 -10.09 3.59
C ILE A 107 12.90 -10.43 5.02
N GLN A 108 11.98 -10.85 5.87
CA GLN A 108 12.30 -11.27 7.24
C GLN A 108 13.30 -12.42 7.25
N TRP A 109 13.12 -13.41 6.37
CA TRP A 109 14.08 -14.50 6.22
C TRP A 109 15.48 -14.00 5.80
N MET A 110 15.57 -12.97 4.94
CA MET A 110 16.85 -12.35 4.59
C MET A 110 17.49 -11.63 5.77
N VAL A 111 16.69 -10.96 6.60
CA VAL A 111 17.16 -10.33 7.84
C VAL A 111 17.70 -11.38 8.81
N ASP A 112 16.95 -12.46 9.03
CA ASP A 112 17.28 -13.49 10.01
C ASP A 112 18.48 -14.37 9.60
N THR A 113 18.64 -14.62 8.29
CA THR A 113 19.56 -15.65 7.80
C THR A 113 20.64 -15.16 6.84
N GLN A 114 20.37 -14.09 6.08
CA GLN A 114 21.27 -13.62 5.02
C GLN A 114 22.04 -12.35 5.40
N GLY A 115 21.79 -11.80 6.59
CA GLY A 115 22.47 -10.60 7.08
C GLY A 115 21.96 -9.30 6.46
N LEU A 116 20.73 -9.30 5.91
CA LEU A 116 20.07 -8.04 5.58
C LEU A 116 19.81 -7.28 6.89
N TRP A 117 20.07 -5.97 6.89
CA TRP A 117 19.75 -5.14 8.05
C TRP A 117 18.23 -5.00 8.22
N ASP A 118 17.79 -4.61 9.41
CA ASP A 118 16.38 -4.27 9.60
C ASP A 118 15.99 -3.03 8.79
N LEU A 119 14.89 -3.11 8.05
CA LEU A 119 14.42 -2.04 7.16
C LEU A 119 13.90 -0.81 7.93
N SER A 120 13.76 -0.86 9.26
CA SER A 120 13.34 0.27 10.09
C SER A 120 12.03 0.90 9.60
N ASP A 121 12.02 2.21 9.30
CA ASP A 121 10.85 2.92 8.79
C ASP A 121 10.52 2.61 7.31
N THR A 122 11.41 1.91 6.60
CA THR A 122 11.20 1.55 5.19
C THR A 122 10.43 0.25 4.98
N TRP A 123 10.09 -0.49 6.03
CA TRP A 123 9.31 -1.73 5.93
C TRP A 123 8.00 -1.55 5.15
N ASP A 124 7.17 -0.59 5.54
CA ASP A 124 5.88 -0.40 4.88
C ASP A 124 6.00 0.14 3.44
N PRO A 125 6.81 1.18 3.15
CA PRO A 125 7.04 1.63 1.78
C PRO A 125 7.56 0.54 0.84
N VAL A 126 8.47 -0.31 1.33
CA VAL A 126 9.01 -1.44 0.55
C VAL A 126 7.91 -2.45 0.25
N LEU A 127 7.14 -2.84 1.27
CA LEU A 127 6.06 -3.81 1.11
C LEU A 127 4.92 -3.26 0.26
N ASP A 128 4.62 -1.96 0.33
CA ASP A 128 3.62 -1.30 -0.50
C ASP A 128 4.02 -1.42 -1.97
N TYR A 129 5.23 -0.98 -2.31
CA TYR A 129 5.74 -1.07 -3.67
C TYR A 129 5.75 -2.51 -4.21
N LEU A 130 6.27 -3.46 -3.44
CA LEU A 130 6.38 -4.87 -3.85
C LEU A 130 5.00 -5.50 -4.06
N SER A 131 4.07 -5.29 -3.13
CA SER A 131 2.71 -5.84 -3.27
C SER A 131 1.89 -5.13 -4.35
N THR A 132 2.16 -3.85 -4.64
CA THR A 132 1.48 -3.14 -5.72
C THR A 132 1.96 -3.59 -7.10
N TYR A 133 3.27 -3.63 -7.32
CA TYR A 133 3.85 -3.79 -8.66
C TYR A 133 4.34 -5.21 -8.96
N TYR A 134 4.55 -6.02 -7.92
CA TYR A 134 5.03 -7.41 -7.98
C TYR A 134 4.13 -8.37 -7.18
N GLN A 135 2.81 -8.13 -7.20
CA GLN A 135 1.85 -9.11 -6.68
C GLN A 135 1.76 -10.37 -7.54
N ASP A 136 1.47 -11.50 -6.88
CA ASP A 136 1.02 -12.70 -7.57
C ASP A 136 -0.33 -12.43 -8.24
N LYS A 137 -0.39 -12.60 -9.56
CA LYS A 137 -1.62 -12.41 -10.35
C LYS A 137 -2.50 -13.67 -10.38
N GLY A 138 -2.11 -14.73 -9.67
CA GLY A 138 -2.78 -16.01 -9.68
C GLY A 138 -2.56 -16.71 -11.02
N ILE A 139 -1.65 -17.68 -11.06
CA ILE A 139 -1.48 -18.54 -12.23
C ILE A 139 -2.54 -19.65 -12.23
N ASP A 140 -3.37 -19.70 -13.27
CA ASP A 140 -4.23 -20.86 -13.52
C ASP A 140 -3.37 -22.06 -13.92
N MET A 141 -3.12 -22.93 -12.95
CA MET A 141 -2.30 -24.12 -13.14
C MET A 141 -2.87 -25.09 -14.19
N ASN A 142 -4.16 -25.02 -14.54
CA ASN A 142 -4.71 -25.84 -15.62
C ASN A 142 -4.36 -25.28 -17.00
N LYS A 143 -4.08 -23.98 -17.09
CA LYS A 143 -3.69 -23.29 -18.33
C LYS A 143 -2.18 -23.32 -18.58
N TYR A 144 -1.37 -23.19 -17.53
CA TYR A 144 0.09 -23.01 -17.66
C TYR A 144 0.92 -24.27 -17.33
N ARG A 145 0.32 -25.33 -16.77
CA ARG A 145 1.02 -26.60 -16.56
C ARG A 145 1.35 -27.24 -17.91
N ARG A 146 2.61 -27.68 -18.08
CA ARG A 146 3.02 -28.52 -19.22
C ARG A 146 2.18 -29.80 -19.25
N LYS A 147 1.76 -30.22 -20.44
CA LYS A 147 1.08 -31.51 -20.63
C LYS A 147 1.91 -32.64 -20.00
N PRO A 148 1.26 -33.63 -19.35
CA PRO A 148 1.93 -34.85 -18.92
C PRO A 148 2.71 -35.47 -20.07
N ILE A 149 3.90 -36.01 -19.78
CA ILE A 149 4.70 -36.72 -20.77
C ILE A 149 3.94 -37.96 -21.24
N ASP A 150 4.06 -38.30 -22.53
CA ASP A 150 3.51 -39.53 -23.07
C ASP A 150 4.08 -40.74 -22.30
N SER A 151 3.23 -41.71 -21.97
CA SER A 151 3.64 -42.92 -21.24
C SER A 151 4.69 -43.74 -21.99
N ALA A 152 4.73 -43.66 -23.32
CA ALA A 152 5.74 -44.30 -24.16
C ALA A 152 7.14 -43.65 -24.02
N LEU A 153 7.21 -42.43 -23.50
CA LEU A 153 8.45 -41.69 -23.26
C LEU A 153 8.89 -41.74 -21.79
N MET A 154 8.16 -42.46 -20.94
CA MET A 154 8.56 -42.64 -19.55
C MET A 154 9.80 -43.53 -19.49
N PRO A 155 10.81 -43.18 -18.67
CA PRO A 155 11.94 -44.07 -18.43
C PRO A 155 11.45 -45.37 -17.77
N PRO A 156 12.13 -46.51 -18.03
CA PRO A 156 11.77 -47.76 -17.38
C PRO A 156 11.84 -47.63 -15.86
N MET A 157 10.84 -48.20 -15.18
CA MET A 157 10.77 -48.16 -13.71
C MET A 157 12.00 -48.84 -13.09
N PRO A 158 12.68 -48.20 -12.12
CA PRO A 158 13.79 -48.83 -11.41
C PRO A 158 13.34 -50.14 -10.77
N GLY A 159 13.99 -51.25 -11.12
CA GLY A 159 13.71 -52.59 -10.55
C GLY A 159 12.81 -53.51 -11.38
N ALA A 160 12.43 -53.12 -12.61
CA ALA A 160 11.64 -53.96 -13.52
C ALA A 160 12.42 -55.15 -14.15
N HIS A 161 13.71 -55.27 -13.87
CA HIS A 161 14.55 -56.41 -14.28
C HIS A 161 14.89 -57.24 -13.03
N LYS A 162 14.02 -58.18 -12.68
CA LYS A 162 14.34 -59.33 -11.81
C LYS A 162 13.78 -60.58 -12.45
#